data_AF-A0A3A8RM81-F1
#
_entry.id   AF-A0A3A8RM81-F1
#
_cell.length_a   1.000
_cell.length_b   1.000
_cell.length_c   1.000
_cell.angle_alpha   90.00
_cell.angle_beta   90.00
_cell.angle_gamma   90.00
#
_symmetry.space_group_name_H-M   'P 1'
#
loop_
_entity.id
_entity.type
_entity.pdbx_description
1 polymer ?
#
loop_
_entity_poly.entity_id
_entity_poly.type
_entity_poly.pdbx_seq_one_letter_code
_entity_poly.pdbx_strand_id
1 'polypeptide(L)'
;MSLVKQQGILSPGTQYAKDADVIMTAAVLGWAWSRLTNADVNKRHARVDFEVEDGHKLSEQELREKPLDPTHLSAIQKINQLLQASGLKPDQRVELGKTPIWTTGGRITGGSGDKNPADTYRYDPPLPDGTAARLFLLATQADTADKLGYQGRGAYTGFIDGRTDGQTGLMSTFRHNVPFDITYGRRWHPPEALPDKPWGMIGAANEQDNNDPAKPGLKQQGMHFEGPAPQRNRDICAYTHGMIQAIYDVHVNKRVNDTSPNKKTPYNPGTPYEIAVGKKTTKLASCFPCSIFMEATGHPASSTHLGRGESWSPLYPPPNSTTTQHKAWQACNTQWQDYCKTIIDAGLQCLKKAPAQLKDEWKLSVGALDLYLNGPNGVNKTPATAAQAYANLILDAVTVHDSEVSRINRTLK
;
A
#
# COMPACT_ATOMS: atom_id res chain seq x y z
N MET A 1 -27.47 2.91 -1.18
CA MET A 1 -26.69 2.44 -0.01
C MET A 1 -25.60 1.52 -0.51
N SER A 2 -24.34 1.77 -0.13
CA SER A 2 -23.19 1.00 -0.65
C SER A 2 -22.42 0.22 0.41
N LEU A 3 -22.81 0.32 1.69
CA LEU A 3 -22.27 -0.56 2.73
C LEU A 3 -23.02 -1.90 2.71
N VAL A 4 -22.29 -2.99 2.58
CA VAL A 4 -22.85 -4.35 2.61
C VAL A 4 -22.38 -5.07 3.87
N LYS A 5 -23.35 -5.47 4.71
CA LYS A 5 -23.12 -6.25 5.92
C LYS A 5 -23.37 -7.72 5.66
N GLN A 6 -22.31 -8.53 5.63
CA GLN A 6 -22.40 -9.97 5.38
C GLN A 6 -21.15 -10.69 5.89
N GLN A 7 -21.23 -12.01 6.06
CA GLN A 7 -20.14 -12.82 6.64
C GLN A 7 -18.84 -12.78 5.84
N GLY A 8 -18.88 -13.05 4.53
CA GLY A 8 -17.70 -12.99 3.66
C GLY A 8 -17.57 -11.65 2.95
N ILE A 9 -16.37 -11.27 2.52
CA ILE A 9 -16.17 -10.07 1.69
C ILE A 9 -16.84 -10.26 0.33
N LEU A 10 -16.74 -11.47 -0.23
CA LEU A 10 -17.16 -11.80 -1.59
C LEU A 10 -18.63 -12.23 -1.64
N SER A 11 -19.09 -13.00 -0.65
CA SER A 11 -20.47 -13.49 -0.57
C SER A 11 -20.90 -13.77 0.87
N PRO A 12 -22.21 -13.91 1.15
CA PRO A 12 -22.69 -14.35 2.46
C PRO A 12 -22.25 -15.78 2.83
N GLY A 13 -21.90 -16.62 1.86
CA GLY A 13 -21.53 -18.03 2.06
C GLY A 13 -20.04 -18.27 2.31
N THR A 14 -19.22 -17.22 2.29
CA THR A 14 -17.77 -17.31 2.52
C THR A 14 -17.36 -16.68 3.86
N GLN A 15 -16.11 -16.89 4.27
CA GLN A 15 -15.54 -16.30 5.48
C GLN A 15 -14.64 -15.13 5.12
N TYR A 16 -14.83 -13.96 5.75
CA TYR A 16 -14.07 -12.75 5.40
C TYR A 16 -12.56 -12.92 5.50
N ALA A 17 -12.06 -13.74 6.43
CA ALA A 17 -10.62 -14.00 6.56
C ALA A 17 -10.06 -14.72 5.33
N LYS A 18 -10.77 -15.76 4.86
CA LYS A 18 -10.40 -16.52 3.66
C LYS A 18 -10.58 -15.70 2.38
N ASP A 19 -11.61 -14.87 2.32
CA ASP A 19 -11.81 -13.95 1.21
C ASP A 19 -10.70 -12.91 1.12
N ALA A 20 -10.31 -12.30 2.25
CA ALA A 20 -9.20 -11.35 2.31
C ALA A 20 -7.89 -12.01 1.89
N ASP A 21 -7.66 -13.26 2.31
CA ASP A 21 -6.51 -14.05 1.90
C ASP A 21 -6.46 -14.28 0.39
N VAL A 22 -7.57 -14.69 -0.21
CA VAL A 22 -7.66 -14.91 -1.66
C VAL A 22 -7.51 -13.61 -2.44
N ILE A 23 -8.17 -12.53 -2.02
CA ILE A 23 -8.10 -11.22 -2.71
C ILE A 23 -6.66 -10.72 -2.74
N MET A 24 -5.98 -10.71 -1.59
CA MET A 24 -4.60 -10.22 -1.52
C MET A 24 -3.62 -11.17 -2.18
N THR A 25 -3.81 -12.49 -2.07
CA THR A 25 -2.98 -13.47 -2.80
C THR A 25 -3.12 -13.29 -4.31
N ALA A 26 -4.35 -13.08 -4.82
CA ALA A 26 -4.57 -12.77 -6.23
C ALA A 26 -3.87 -11.46 -6.62
N ALA A 27 -4.04 -10.38 -5.84
CA ALA A 27 -3.39 -9.11 -6.13
C ALA A 27 -1.85 -9.23 -6.18
N VAL A 28 -1.23 -9.95 -5.23
CA VAL A 28 0.23 -10.18 -5.22
C VAL A 28 0.68 -11.02 -6.41
N LEU A 29 -0.03 -12.10 -6.73
CA LEU A 29 0.28 -12.95 -7.88
C LEU A 29 0.18 -12.19 -9.20
N GLY A 30 -0.86 -11.39 -9.38
CA GLY A 30 -1.03 -10.62 -10.61
C GLY A 30 -0.08 -9.43 -10.71
N TRP A 31 0.28 -8.81 -9.59
CA TRP A 31 1.37 -7.83 -9.54
C TRP A 31 2.68 -8.47 -10.02
N ALA A 32 3.04 -9.61 -9.44
CA ALA A 32 4.24 -10.36 -9.83
C ALA A 32 4.19 -10.76 -11.30
N TRP A 33 3.07 -11.30 -11.78
CA TRP A 33 2.86 -11.65 -13.17
C TRP A 33 3.05 -10.44 -14.10
N SER A 34 2.39 -9.32 -13.80
CA SER A 34 2.46 -8.06 -14.56
C SER A 34 3.91 -7.59 -14.71
N ARG A 35 4.67 -7.57 -13.62
CA ARG A 35 6.08 -7.18 -13.67
C ARG A 35 6.93 -8.19 -14.43
N LEU A 36 6.84 -9.47 -14.12
CA LEU A 36 7.69 -10.51 -14.74
C LEU A 36 7.40 -10.75 -16.22
N THR A 37 6.21 -10.36 -16.70
CA THR A 37 5.82 -10.43 -18.11
C THR A 37 5.86 -9.10 -18.84
N ASN A 38 6.33 -8.02 -18.19
CA ASN A 38 6.38 -6.68 -18.77
C ASN A 38 7.09 -6.70 -20.14
N ALA A 39 6.60 -5.96 -21.12
CA ALA A 39 7.24 -5.90 -22.44
C ALA A 39 8.68 -5.36 -22.36
N ASP A 40 8.92 -4.39 -21.48
CA ASP A 40 10.25 -3.84 -21.20
C ASP A 40 11.02 -4.79 -20.27
N VAL A 41 12.05 -5.44 -20.84
CA VAL A 41 12.89 -6.41 -20.12
C VAL A 41 13.59 -5.77 -18.92
N ASN A 42 13.90 -4.47 -18.98
CA ASN A 42 14.54 -3.76 -17.86
C ASN A 42 13.58 -3.56 -16.68
N LYS A 43 12.27 -3.65 -16.93
CA LYS A 43 11.20 -3.57 -15.92
C LYS A 43 10.67 -4.93 -15.51
N ARG A 44 11.25 -6.03 -16.01
CA ARG A 44 10.89 -7.41 -15.63
C ARG A 44 11.47 -7.79 -14.28
N HIS A 45 11.09 -7.06 -13.26
CA HIS A 45 11.62 -7.27 -11.93
C HIS A 45 10.52 -7.22 -10.88
N ALA A 46 10.34 -8.34 -10.19
CA ALA A 46 9.43 -8.45 -9.05
C ALA A 46 10.26 -8.85 -7.83
N ARG A 47 10.50 -7.89 -6.93
CA ARG A 47 11.20 -8.15 -5.68
C ARG A 47 10.40 -7.71 -4.49
N VAL A 48 10.42 -8.58 -3.49
CA VAL A 48 9.90 -8.33 -2.16
C VAL A 48 11.09 -8.28 -1.22
N ASP A 49 11.20 -7.20 -0.47
CA ASP A 49 12.21 -7.03 0.57
C ASP A 49 11.55 -7.25 1.93
N PHE A 50 12.19 -8.01 2.82
CA PHE A 50 11.73 -8.17 4.20
C PHE A 50 12.63 -7.41 5.17
N GLU A 51 12.01 -6.98 6.27
CA GLU A 51 12.69 -6.31 7.37
C GLU A 51 13.38 -7.35 8.25
N VAL A 52 14.67 -7.15 8.50
CA VAL A 52 15.39 -7.91 9.52
C VAL A 52 15.13 -7.25 10.87
N GLU A 53 14.58 -8.02 11.81
CA GLU A 53 14.36 -7.56 13.18
C GLU A 53 15.66 -7.01 13.78
N ASP A 54 15.57 -5.84 14.44
CA ASP A 54 16.72 -5.12 14.97
C ASP A 54 17.82 -4.82 13.94
N GLY A 55 17.49 -4.78 12.64
CA GLY A 55 18.46 -4.56 11.57
C GLY A 55 19.27 -3.27 11.72
N HIS A 56 18.72 -2.24 12.37
CA HIS A 56 19.41 -0.98 12.70
C HIS A 56 20.56 -1.13 13.70
N LYS A 57 20.65 -2.26 14.42
CA LYS A 57 21.75 -2.59 15.34
C LYS A 57 22.86 -3.40 14.66
N LEU A 58 22.65 -3.83 13.42
CA LEU A 58 23.60 -4.63 12.66
C LEU A 58 24.46 -3.72 11.78
N SER A 59 25.71 -4.11 11.54
CA SER A 59 26.51 -3.60 10.43
C SER A 59 25.97 -4.10 9.09
N GLU A 60 26.36 -3.45 7.98
CA GLU A 60 26.01 -3.92 6.64
C GLU A 60 26.42 -5.37 6.38
N GLN A 61 27.60 -5.77 6.85
CA GLN A 61 28.09 -7.14 6.69
C GLN A 61 27.21 -8.12 7.47
N GLU A 62 26.92 -7.83 8.73
CA GLU A 62 26.05 -8.68 9.55
C GLU A 62 24.65 -8.81 8.94
N LEU A 63 24.07 -7.70 8.44
CA LEU A 63 22.79 -7.74 7.74
C LEU A 63 22.85 -8.65 6.51
N ARG A 64 23.92 -8.56 5.70
CA ARG A 64 24.11 -9.40 4.51
C ARG A 64 24.21 -10.88 4.88
N GLU A 65 24.90 -11.22 5.96
CA GLU A 65 25.11 -12.58 6.43
C GLU A 65 23.89 -13.21 7.12
N LYS A 66 22.92 -12.41 7.63
CA LYS A 66 21.69 -12.96 8.23
C LYS A 66 20.94 -13.91 7.26
N PRO A 67 20.37 -15.02 7.70
CA PRO A 67 19.53 -15.83 6.82
C PRO A 67 18.28 -15.05 6.39
N LEU A 68 17.70 -15.43 5.24
CA LEU A 68 16.38 -14.94 4.86
C LEU A 68 15.33 -15.48 5.85
N ASP A 69 14.32 -14.68 6.16
CA ASP A 69 13.23 -15.12 7.04
C ASP A 69 12.52 -16.35 6.43
N PRO A 70 12.41 -17.49 7.14
CA PRO A 70 11.80 -18.71 6.61
C PRO A 70 10.34 -18.54 6.19
N THR A 71 9.59 -17.66 6.88
CA THR A 71 8.17 -17.41 6.59
C THR A 71 8.02 -16.68 5.26
N HIS A 72 8.84 -15.65 5.03
CA HIS A 72 8.89 -14.93 3.75
C HIS A 72 9.41 -15.84 2.64
N LEU A 73 10.46 -16.63 2.90
CA LEU A 73 11.02 -17.57 1.91
C LEU A 73 9.96 -18.57 1.46
N SER A 74 9.20 -19.15 2.40
CA SER A 74 8.10 -20.07 2.08
C SER A 74 7.04 -19.39 1.20
N ALA A 75 6.62 -18.17 1.52
CA ALA A 75 5.62 -17.45 0.73
C ALA A 75 6.11 -17.17 -0.70
N ILE A 76 7.36 -16.74 -0.86
CA ILE A 76 7.96 -16.47 -2.18
C ILE A 76 8.15 -17.76 -2.99
N GLN A 77 8.53 -18.86 -2.36
CA GLN A 77 8.61 -20.17 -3.01
C GLN A 77 7.25 -20.60 -3.56
N LYS A 78 6.18 -20.47 -2.75
CA LYS A 78 4.81 -20.80 -3.16
C LYS A 78 4.28 -19.93 -4.28
N ILE A 79 4.56 -18.63 -4.23
CA ILE A 79 4.27 -17.70 -5.33
C ILE A 79 4.95 -18.17 -6.61
N ASN A 80 6.27 -18.43 -6.56
CA ASN A 80 7.04 -18.83 -7.73
C ASN A 80 6.58 -20.18 -8.30
N GLN A 81 6.29 -21.16 -7.44
CA GLN A 81 5.74 -22.46 -7.86
C GLN A 81 4.40 -22.29 -8.60
N LEU A 82 3.49 -21.47 -8.06
CA LEU A 82 2.21 -21.21 -8.70
C LEU A 82 2.35 -20.45 -10.02
N LEU A 83 3.20 -19.42 -10.08
CA LEU A 83 3.46 -18.65 -11.29
C LEU A 83 4.07 -19.51 -12.41
N GLN A 84 5.02 -20.39 -12.07
CA GLN A 84 5.62 -21.35 -13.01
C GLN A 84 4.56 -22.35 -13.51
N ALA A 85 3.74 -22.90 -12.61
CA ALA A 85 2.61 -23.75 -12.98
C ALA A 85 1.56 -23.02 -13.85
N SER A 86 1.53 -21.69 -13.80
CA SER A 86 0.66 -20.84 -14.61
C SER A 86 1.27 -20.42 -15.96
N GLY A 87 2.54 -20.78 -16.21
CA GLY A 87 3.23 -20.61 -17.48
C GLY A 87 4.42 -19.64 -17.47
N LEU A 88 4.85 -19.11 -16.31
CA LEU A 88 6.12 -18.35 -16.26
C LEU A 88 7.33 -19.27 -16.43
N LYS A 89 8.36 -18.76 -17.08
CA LYS A 89 9.64 -19.45 -17.21
C LYS A 89 10.38 -19.50 -15.86
N PRO A 90 11.27 -20.49 -15.64
CA PRO A 90 11.99 -20.62 -14.36
C PRO A 90 12.83 -19.40 -13.94
N ASP A 91 13.35 -18.64 -14.90
CA ASP A 91 14.11 -17.40 -14.68
C ASP A 91 13.22 -16.18 -14.37
N GLN A 92 11.94 -16.24 -14.71
CA GLN A 92 10.93 -15.22 -14.38
C GLN A 92 10.34 -15.51 -12.99
N ARG A 93 11.03 -15.05 -11.95
CA ARG A 93 10.67 -15.33 -10.55
C ARG A 93 10.61 -14.07 -9.70
N VAL A 94 9.76 -14.10 -8.70
CA VAL A 94 9.78 -13.14 -7.60
C VAL A 94 11.01 -13.38 -6.75
N GLU A 95 11.78 -12.31 -6.53
CA GLU A 95 12.98 -12.31 -5.70
C GLU A 95 12.64 -11.94 -4.26
N LEU A 96 13.28 -12.63 -3.31
CA LEU A 96 13.27 -12.24 -1.91
C LEU A 96 14.59 -11.56 -1.57
N GLY A 97 14.50 -10.34 -1.07
CA GLY A 97 15.63 -9.56 -0.60
C GLY A 97 15.46 -9.09 0.84
N LYS A 98 16.46 -8.39 1.36
CA LYS A 98 16.38 -7.71 2.65
C LYS A 98 16.23 -6.22 2.39
N THR A 99 15.42 -5.56 3.19
CA THR A 99 15.41 -4.11 3.20
C THR A 99 16.80 -3.62 3.65
N PRO A 100 17.33 -2.55 3.05
CA PRO A 100 18.52 -1.88 3.57
C PRO A 100 18.36 -1.52 5.04
N ILE A 101 19.48 -1.43 5.77
CA ILE A 101 19.50 -1.02 7.18
C ILE A 101 18.85 0.35 7.30
N TRP A 102 17.92 0.49 8.25
CA TRP A 102 17.51 1.80 8.72
C TRP A 102 18.71 2.46 9.40
N THR A 103 19.29 3.43 8.71
CA THR A 103 20.10 4.47 9.34
C THR A 103 19.22 5.71 9.50
N THR A 104 19.50 6.54 10.51
CA THR A 104 18.89 7.87 10.60
C THR A 104 19.09 8.61 9.27
N GLY A 105 18.01 8.81 8.50
CA GLY A 105 18.05 9.38 7.15
C GLY A 105 17.78 8.43 5.98
N GLY A 106 17.52 7.15 6.24
CA GLY A 106 17.06 6.21 5.23
C GLY A 106 15.74 6.63 4.57
N ARG A 107 15.63 6.45 3.25
CA ARG A 107 14.51 6.96 2.44
C ARG A 107 13.98 5.91 1.48
N ILE A 108 12.66 5.84 1.35
CA ILE A 108 12.01 5.20 0.21
C ILE A 108 11.79 6.28 -0.84
N THR A 109 12.21 6.02 -2.08
CA THR A 109 12.02 6.94 -3.20
C THR A 109 10.91 6.42 -4.10
N GLY A 110 9.97 7.28 -4.45
CA GLY A 110 9.04 7.00 -5.55
C GLY A 110 9.75 7.16 -6.89
N GLY A 111 9.74 6.12 -7.72
CA GLY A 111 10.30 6.15 -9.07
C GLY A 111 11.61 5.37 -9.24
N SER A 112 12.24 4.89 -8.17
CA SER A 112 13.43 4.04 -8.27
C SER A 112 13.13 2.54 -8.30
N GLY A 113 11.86 2.13 -8.13
CA GLY A 113 11.45 0.72 -8.15
C GLY A 113 11.65 -0.01 -9.47
N ASP A 114 11.77 0.73 -10.59
CA ASP A 114 12.08 0.19 -11.92
C ASP A 114 13.59 -0.01 -12.14
N LYS A 115 14.46 0.45 -11.23
CA LYS A 115 15.91 0.27 -11.35
C LYS A 115 16.32 -1.17 -11.05
N ASN A 116 17.48 -1.60 -11.54
CA ASN A 116 18.04 -2.90 -11.14
C ASN A 116 18.25 -2.93 -9.60
N PRO A 117 18.00 -4.06 -8.90
CA PRO A 117 18.30 -4.20 -7.47
C PRO A 117 19.73 -3.88 -7.06
N ALA A 118 20.69 -4.06 -7.98
CA ALA A 118 22.09 -3.74 -7.76
C ALA A 118 22.43 -2.26 -8.02
N ASP A 119 21.48 -1.44 -8.50
CA ASP A 119 21.67 0.01 -8.67
C ASP A 119 21.78 0.66 -7.29
N THR A 120 22.91 1.32 -7.02
CA THR A 120 23.20 2.00 -5.76
C THR A 120 22.16 3.06 -5.42
N TYR A 121 21.60 3.73 -6.44
CA TYR A 121 20.59 4.77 -6.26
C TYR A 121 19.17 4.24 -6.08
N ARG A 122 18.96 2.92 -6.17
CA ARG A 122 17.65 2.33 -5.88
C ARG A 122 17.24 2.59 -4.43
N TYR A 123 18.18 2.37 -3.52
CA TYR A 123 17.98 2.40 -2.07
C TYR A 123 18.67 3.57 -1.37
N ASP A 124 19.68 4.17 -2.01
CA ASP A 124 20.37 5.36 -1.50
C ASP A 124 20.33 6.48 -2.55
N PRO A 125 19.17 7.15 -2.72
CA PRO A 125 19.09 8.31 -3.60
C PRO A 125 20.01 9.43 -3.09
N PRO A 126 20.49 10.34 -3.95
CA PRO A 126 21.20 11.54 -3.49
C PRO A 126 20.45 12.26 -2.37
N LEU A 127 21.18 12.86 -1.42
CA LEU A 127 20.56 13.67 -0.37
C LEU A 127 19.73 14.81 -1.00
N PRO A 128 18.57 15.14 -0.41
CA PRO A 128 17.74 16.22 -0.94
C PRO A 128 18.47 17.55 -0.81
N ASP A 129 18.15 18.50 -1.68
CA ASP A 129 18.74 19.83 -1.68
C ASP A 129 17.75 20.92 -1.24
N GLY A 130 18.25 22.15 -1.11
CA GLY A 130 17.43 23.34 -0.82
C GLY A 130 16.49 23.18 0.39
N THR A 131 15.20 23.42 0.17
CA THR A 131 14.17 23.33 1.23
C THR A 131 13.90 21.88 1.65
N ALA A 132 14.02 20.92 0.73
CA ALA A 132 13.81 19.51 1.04
C ALA A 132 14.92 18.98 1.96
N ALA A 133 16.17 19.46 1.79
CA ALA A 133 17.27 19.22 2.73
C ALA A 133 16.92 19.64 4.16
N ARG A 134 16.28 20.80 4.32
CA ARG A 134 15.88 21.31 5.64
C ARG A 134 14.77 20.46 6.27
N LEU A 135 13.77 20.06 5.49
CA LEU A 135 12.70 19.17 5.95
C LEU A 135 13.23 17.79 6.34
N PHE A 136 14.17 17.26 5.55
CA PHE A 136 14.84 16.01 5.83
C PHE A 136 15.67 16.08 7.11
N LEU A 137 16.45 17.14 7.30
CA LEU A 137 17.20 17.36 8.54
C LEU A 137 16.26 17.48 9.74
N LEU A 138 15.18 18.25 9.64
CA LEU A 138 14.18 18.35 10.71
C LEU A 138 13.65 16.97 11.10
N ALA A 139 13.31 16.13 10.13
CA ALA A 139 12.74 14.82 10.42
C ALA A 139 13.75 13.75 10.87
N THR A 140 15.06 14.01 10.79
CA THR A 140 16.12 13.03 11.07
C THR A 140 17.05 13.44 12.21
N GLN A 141 17.13 14.74 12.57
CA GLN A 141 17.93 15.20 13.69
C GLN A 141 17.33 14.77 15.03
N ALA A 142 18.19 14.37 15.97
CA ALA A 142 17.78 13.73 17.22
C ALA A 142 16.93 14.62 18.14
N ASP A 143 17.04 15.93 18.02
CA ASP A 143 16.31 16.94 18.81
C ASP A 143 14.90 17.22 18.30
N THR A 144 14.61 16.87 17.04
CA THR A 144 13.33 17.15 16.36
C THR A 144 12.62 15.90 15.83
N ALA A 145 13.34 14.80 15.57
CA ALA A 145 12.79 13.61 14.91
C ALA A 145 11.67 12.92 15.72
N ASP A 146 11.73 12.97 17.05
CA ASP A 146 10.71 12.41 17.94
C ASP A 146 9.44 13.28 18.07
N LYS A 147 9.46 14.49 17.48
CA LYS A 147 8.37 15.48 17.53
C LYS A 147 7.67 15.68 16.19
N LEU A 148 8.12 15.02 15.12
CA LEU A 148 7.68 15.29 13.75
C LEU A 148 7.03 14.08 13.09
N GLY A 149 5.79 14.27 12.65
CA GLY A 149 5.01 13.21 12.01
C GLY A 149 4.59 12.11 12.99
N TYR A 150 3.82 11.15 12.49
CA TYR A 150 3.34 10.00 13.25
C TYR A 150 4.53 9.15 13.71
N GLN A 151 4.65 8.79 14.99
CA GLN A 151 5.79 8.04 15.57
C GLN A 151 5.51 6.55 15.83
N GLY A 152 4.31 6.08 15.49
CA GLY A 152 3.90 4.70 15.76
C GLY A 152 4.43 3.69 14.74
N ARG A 153 3.84 2.49 14.74
CA ARG A 153 4.18 1.48 13.73
C ARG A 153 3.58 1.89 12.37
N GLY A 154 4.35 1.78 11.30
CA GLY A 154 3.92 2.25 9.97
C GLY A 154 3.93 3.78 9.86
N ALA A 155 4.70 4.43 10.74
CA ALA A 155 5.01 5.84 10.76
C ALA A 155 5.87 6.22 9.56
N TYR A 156 5.20 6.67 8.52
CA TYR A 156 5.84 7.13 7.32
C TYR A 156 5.46 8.58 7.07
N THR A 157 6.49 9.42 7.05
CA THR A 157 6.31 10.84 6.74
C THR A 157 6.75 11.07 5.31
N GLY A 158 5.81 11.52 4.48
CA GLY A 158 6.06 11.85 3.08
C GLY A 158 6.64 13.25 2.94
N PHE A 159 7.44 13.45 1.91
CA PHE A 159 7.87 14.78 1.46
C PHE A 159 8.25 14.74 -0.01
N ILE A 160 8.52 15.91 -0.60
CA ILE A 160 8.93 16.03 -2.00
C ILE A 160 10.33 16.64 -2.06
N ASP A 161 11.08 16.30 -3.10
CA ASP A 161 12.38 16.88 -3.42
C ASP A 161 12.42 17.39 -4.87
N GLY A 162 13.24 18.40 -5.13
CA GLY A 162 13.54 18.92 -6.48
C GLY A 162 12.41 19.66 -7.21
N ARG A 163 11.30 20.02 -6.55
CA ARG A 163 10.18 20.73 -7.20
C ARG A 163 10.57 22.17 -7.54
N THR A 164 10.23 22.63 -8.74
CA THR A 164 10.63 23.96 -9.27
C THR A 164 10.13 25.12 -8.40
N ASP A 165 8.93 25.00 -7.82
CA ASP A 165 8.23 26.10 -7.16
C ASP A 165 8.29 25.99 -5.62
N GLY A 166 9.39 25.45 -5.10
CA GLY A 166 9.59 25.22 -3.67
C GLY A 166 9.01 23.89 -3.21
N GLN A 167 8.77 23.73 -1.90
CA GLN A 167 8.40 22.44 -1.30
C GLN A 167 7.12 22.50 -0.47
N THR A 168 6.37 21.40 -0.46
CA THR A 168 5.31 21.19 0.53
C THR A 168 5.95 20.65 1.80
N GLY A 169 5.37 20.96 2.97
CA GLY A 169 5.86 20.46 4.26
C GLY A 169 5.77 18.93 4.38
N LEU A 170 6.14 18.42 5.55
CA LEU A 170 6.06 17.01 5.88
C LEU A 170 4.60 16.52 5.91
N MET A 171 4.36 15.32 5.36
CA MET A 171 3.04 14.71 5.23
C MET A 171 2.94 13.47 6.11
N SER A 172 2.36 13.62 7.30
CA SER A 172 2.19 12.53 8.27
C SER A 172 1.05 11.59 7.88
N THR A 173 1.09 10.34 8.33
CA THR A 173 -0.03 9.40 8.21
C THR A 173 -1.33 10.00 8.74
N PHE A 174 -2.42 9.71 8.01
CA PHE A 174 -3.70 10.37 8.15
C PHE A 174 -4.82 9.32 8.33
N ARG A 175 -5.61 9.44 9.40
CA ARG A 175 -6.79 8.59 9.67
C ARG A 175 -8.07 9.31 9.22
N HIS A 176 -8.94 8.59 8.53
CA HIS A 176 -10.25 9.07 8.11
C HIS A 176 -11.30 7.96 8.08
N ASN A 177 -12.57 8.36 7.99
CA ASN A 177 -13.66 7.45 7.72
C ASN A 177 -13.76 7.20 6.22
N VAL A 178 -13.99 5.94 5.84
CA VAL A 178 -14.24 5.55 4.46
C VAL A 178 -15.63 6.04 4.04
N PRO A 179 -15.76 6.78 2.93
CA PRO A 179 -17.06 7.05 2.34
C PRO A 179 -17.54 5.84 1.51
N PHE A 180 -18.83 5.56 1.56
CA PHE A 180 -19.45 4.41 0.88
C PHE A 180 -20.84 4.76 0.32
N ASP A 181 -20.95 5.87 -0.41
CA ASP A 181 -22.15 6.20 -1.18
C ASP A 181 -22.05 5.73 -2.64
N ILE A 182 -23.01 6.11 -3.50
CA ILE A 182 -23.06 5.68 -4.90
C ILE A 182 -21.80 6.09 -5.69
N THR A 183 -21.11 7.15 -5.26
CA THR A 183 -19.89 7.69 -5.85
C THR A 183 -18.68 6.80 -5.61
N TYR A 184 -18.61 6.18 -4.43
CA TYR A 184 -17.43 5.41 -3.99
C TYR A 184 -17.61 3.90 -4.11
N GLY A 185 -18.80 3.47 -4.55
CA GLY A 185 -19.12 2.07 -4.79
C GLY A 185 -19.31 1.26 -3.51
N ARG A 186 -19.45 -0.05 -3.69
CA ARG A 186 -19.70 -1.00 -2.61
C ARG A 186 -18.50 -1.09 -1.66
N ARG A 187 -18.75 -1.06 -0.35
CA ARG A 187 -17.79 -1.40 0.72
C ARG A 187 -18.37 -2.49 1.62
N TRP A 188 -17.51 -3.39 2.08
CA TRP A 188 -17.89 -4.49 2.97
C TRP A 188 -17.63 -4.15 4.45
N HIS A 189 -18.51 -4.63 5.32
CA HIS A 189 -18.35 -4.61 6.77
C HIS A 189 -18.87 -5.94 7.33
N PRO A 190 -18.21 -6.56 8.33
CA PRO A 190 -18.73 -7.78 8.95
C PRO A 190 -20.06 -7.50 9.67
N PRO A 191 -20.94 -8.50 9.85
CA PRO A 191 -22.21 -8.28 10.54
C PRO A 191 -22.01 -7.93 12.02
N GLU A 192 -20.94 -8.44 12.63
CA GLU A 192 -20.61 -8.24 14.04
C GLU A 192 -19.48 -7.19 14.14
N ALA A 193 -19.70 -6.12 14.92
CA ALA A 193 -18.57 -5.26 15.29
C ALA A 193 -17.75 -5.87 16.42
N LEU A 194 -16.44 -5.65 16.31
CA LEU A 194 -15.50 -5.85 17.39
C LEU A 194 -15.97 -5.11 18.66
N PRO A 195 -15.80 -5.72 19.84
CA PRO A 195 -16.33 -5.19 21.10
C PRO A 195 -15.72 -3.83 21.50
N ASP A 196 -14.48 -3.59 21.11
CA ASP A 196 -13.57 -2.57 21.63
C ASP A 196 -13.25 -1.46 20.62
N LYS A 197 -13.62 -1.63 19.34
CA LYS A 197 -13.28 -0.66 18.30
C LYS A 197 -14.18 -0.70 17.05
N PRO A 198 -14.29 0.41 16.31
CA PRO A 198 -14.80 0.43 14.95
C PRO A 198 -14.02 -0.47 13.99
N TRP A 199 -14.68 -0.90 12.91
CA TRP A 199 -14.04 -1.79 11.93
C TRP A 199 -12.89 -1.08 11.22
N GLY A 200 -11.80 -1.82 10.98
CA GLY A 200 -10.58 -1.30 10.37
C GLY A 200 -9.73 -0.40 11.29
N MET A 201 -10.12 -0.15 12.54
CA MET A 201 -9.32 0.68 13.45
C MET A 201 -8.03 -0.04 13.90
N ILE A 202 -6.88 0.61 13.73
CA ILE A 202 -5.59 0.18 14.30
C ILE A 202 -5.57 0.54 15.78
N GLY A 203 -5.19 -0.41 16.63
CA GLY A 203 -5.26 -0.30 18.08
C GLY A 203 -6.71 -0.30 18.61
N ALA A 204 -6.86 -0.21 19.92
CA ALA A 204 -8.14 -0.01 20.58
C ALA A 204 -8.55 1.48 20.55
N ALA A 205 -9.85 1.78 20.71
CA ALA A 205 -10.33 3.16 20.63
C ALA A 205 -9.69 4.09 21.69
N ASN A 206 -9.45 3.56 22.89
CA ASN A 206 -8.76 4.28 23.97
C ASN A 206 -7.25 4.51 23.71
N GLU A 207 -6.63 3.75 22.80
CA GLU A 207 -5.23 3.92 22.40
C GLU A 207 -5.04 5.03 21.36
N GLN A 208 -6.12 5.54 20.75
CA GLN A 208 -6.01 6.60 19.74
C GLN A 208 -5.82 7.98 20.36
N ASP A 209 -6.55 8.27 21.44
CA ASP A 209 -6.58 9.58 22.09
C ASP A 209 -5.93 9.58 23.50
N ASN A 210 -5.15 8.55 23.85
CA ASN A 210 -4.53 8.47 25.17
C ASN A 210 -3.57 9.65 25.43
N ASN A 211 -3.82 10.41 26.51
CA ASN A 211 -2.98 11.54 26.88
C ASN A 211 -1.85 11.18 27.86
N ASP A 212 -1.75 9.91 28.29
CA ASP A 212 -0.66 9.45 29.15
C ASP A 212 0.70 9.57 28.44
N PRO A 213 1.64 10.40 28.92
CA PRO A 213 2.97 10.55 28.31
C PRO A 213 3.79 9.25 28.28
N ALA A 214 3.53 8.30 29.17
CA ALA A 214 4.20 7.00 29.18
C ALA A 214 3.65 6.05 28.09
N LYS A 215 2.42 6.27 27.63
CA LYS A 215 1.73 5.49 26.59
C LYS A 215 0.91 6.40 25.68
N PRO A 216 1.55 7.37 24.99
CA PRO A 216 0.83 8.40 24.25
C PRO A 216 -0.01 7.76 23.16
N GLY A 217 -1.21 8.29 22.95
CA GLY A 217 -2.10 7.85 21.89
C GLY A 217 -1.56 8.21 20.50
N LEU A 218 -2.17 7.64 19.46
CA LEU A 218 -1.74 7.86 18.07
C LEU A 218 -1.76 9.35 17.67
N LYS A 219 -2.71 10.11 18.21
CA LYS A 219 -2.81 11.56 17.96
C LYS A 219 -1.64 12.33 18.57
N GLN A 220 -1.27 12.00 19.81
CA GLN A 220 -0.12 12.57 20.52
C GLN A 220 1.20 12.13 19.88
N GLN A 221 1.20 11.00 19.19
CA GLN A 221 2.31 10.53 18.36
C GLN A 221 2.38 11.22 16.99
N GLY A 222 1.51 12.18 16.64
CA GLY A 222 1.62 12.97 15.40
C GLY A 222 0.85 12.45 14.18
N MET A 223 -0.03 11.46 14.35
CA MET A 223 -0.99 11.07 13.31
C MET A 223 -2.10 12.13 13.19
N HIS A 224 -2.48 12.47 11.96
CA HIS A 224 -3.58 13.40 11.71
C HIS A 224 -4.93 12.66 11.62
N PHE A 225 -6.00 13.29 12.09
CA PHE A 225 -7.35 12.72 12.18
C PHE A 225 -8.34 13.66 11.51
N GLU A 226 -9.02 13.21 10.46
CA GLU A 226 -10.10 13.97 9.81
C GLU A 226 -11.47 13.39 10.11
N GLY A 227 -12.44 14.30 10.20
CA GLY A 227 -13.85 13.98 10.34
C GLY A 227 -14.26 13.60 11.75
N PRO A 228 -15.54 13.23 11.94
CA PRO A 228 -16.04 12.79 13.22
C PRO A 228 -15.38 11.47 13.65
N ALA A 229 -15.37 11.22 14.96
CA ALA A 229 -14.93 9.92 15.48
C ALA A 229 -15.77 8.78 14.83
N PRO A 230 -15.11 7.71 14.33
CA PRO A 230 -15.78 6.58 13.69
C PRO A 230 -16.75 5.90 14.65
N GLN A 231 -17.97 5.65 14.19
CA GLN A 231 -18.99 4.95 14.95
C GLN A 231 -18.88 3.43 14.77
N ARG A 232 -18.94 2.72 15.90
CA ARG A 232 -19.01 1.26 15.92
C ARG A 232 -20.23 0.77 15.12
N ASN A 233 -20.09 -0.34 14.40
CA ASN A 233 -21.12 -0.96 13.54
C ASN A 233 -21.58 -0.12 12.34
N ARG A 234 -21.01 1.07 12.09
CA ARG A 234 -21.46 1.95 11.00
C ARG A 234 -20.34 2.40 10.09
N ASP A 235 -19.20 2.75 10.68
CA ASP A 235 -18.11 3.38 9.96
C ASP A 235 -16.92 2.41 9.81
N ILE A 236 -16.16 2.59 8.73
CA ILE A 236 -14.90 1.87 8.49
C ILE A 236 -13.77 2.89 8.61
N CYS A 237 -12.79 2.59 9.47
CA CYS A 237 -11.59 3.40 9.61
C CYS A 237 -10.58 3.04 8.53
N ALA A 238 -9.92 4.05 7.96
CA ALA A 238 -8.82 3.86 7.04
C ALA A 238 -7.68 4.85 7.29
N TYR A 239 -6.51 4.51 6.74
CA TYR A 239 -5.27 5.24 6.93
C TYR A 239 -4.57 5.50 5.59
N THR A 240 -4.27 6.77 5.31
CA THR A 240 -3.43 7.17 4.17
C THR A 240 -2.02 7.46 4.68
N HIS A 241 -1.01 6.80 4.09
CA HIS A 241 0.40 7.01 4.46
C HIS A 241 1.01 8.25 3.81
N GLY A 242 2.12 8.74 4.37
CA GLY A 242 2.84 9.92 3.89
C GLY A 242 3.27 9.85 2.42
N MET A 243 3.81 8.72 1.94
CA MET A 243 4.19 8.57 0.52
C MET A 243 3.02 8.84 -0.44
N ILE A 244 1.81 8.39 -0.07
CA ILE A 244 0.62 8.53 -0.92
C ILE A 244 0.22 10.00 -1.02
N GLN A 245 0.32 10.75 0.09
CA GLN A 245 0.12 12.19 0.11
C GLN A 245 1.17 12.93 -0.73
N ALA A 246 2.45 12.51 -0.65
CA ALA A 246 3.52 13.10 -1.44
C ALA A 246 3.30 12.89 -2.95
N ILE A 247 2.87 11.69 -3.35
CA ILE A 247 2.49 11.41 -4.73
C ILE A 247 1.33 12.31 -5.18
N TYR A 248 0.28 12.43 -4.37
CA TYR A 248 -0.80 13.34 -4.72
C TYR A 248 -0.30 14.76 -4.96
N ASP A 249 0.55 15.29 -4.07
CA ASP A 249 1.07 16.66 -4.20
C ASP A 249 1.91 16.85 -5.49
N VAL A 250 2.73 15.86 -5.88
CA VAL A 250 3.42 15.85 -7.19
C VAL A 250 2.42 16.01 -8.34
N HIS A 251 1.34 15.22 -8.33
CA HIS A 251 0.32 15.27 -9.38
C HIS A 251 -0.52 16.57 -9.34
N VAL A 252 -0.79 17.12 -8.15
CA VAL A 252 -1.44 18.43 -8.00
C VAL A 252 -0.59 19.51 -8.65
N ASN A 253 0.69 19.58 -8.32
CA ASN A 253 1.59 20.63 -8.79
C ASN A 253 1.90 20.51 -10.28
N LYS A 254 1.99 19.30 -10.81
CA LYS A 254 2.03 19.07 -12.26
C LYS A 254 0.81 19.68 -12.96
N ARG A 255 -0.38 19.41 -12.43
CA ARG A 255 -1.65 19.91 -13.00
C ARG A 255 -1.79 21.42 -12.87
N VAL A 256 -1.38 22.01 -11.75
CA VAL A 256 -1.33 23.47 -11.57
C VAL A 256 -0.46 24.11 -12.65
N ASN A 257 0.75 23.61 -12.87
CA ASN A 257 1.62 24.13 -13.93
C ASN A 257 1.02 23.92 -15.33
N ASP A 258 0.48 22.73 -15.63
CA ASP A 258 -0.07 22.41 -16.95
C ASP A 258 -1.27 23.28 -17.34
N THR A 259 -2.02 23.79 -16.36
CA THR A 259 -3.18 24.66 -16.57
C THR A 259 -2.89 26.14 -16.35
N SER A 260 -1.65 26.49 -15.99
CA SER A 260 -1.25 27.87 -15.73
C SER A 260 -1.07 28.66 -17.03
N PRO A 261 -1.53 29.93 -17.11
CA PRO A 261 -1.18 30.81 -18.22
C PRO A 261 0.32 31.11 -18.29
N ASN A 262 1.03 30.98 -17.17
CA ASN A 262 2.48 31.17 -17.06
C ASN A 262 3.20 29.82 -16.91
N LYS A 263 2.79 28.82 -17.69
CA LYS A 263 3.35 27.46 -17.66
C LYS A 263 4.87 27.50 -17.79
N LYS A 264 5.57 26.89 -16.82
CA LYS A 264 7.03 26.73 -16.85
C LYS A 264 7.39 25.51 -17.68
N THR A 265 8.43 25.63 -18.50
CA THR A 265 8.97 24.54 -19.33
C THR A 265 10.51 24.67 -19.41
N PRO A 266 11.30 23.69 -18.92
CA PRO A 266 10.87 22.48 -18.24
C PRO A 266 10.31 22.78 -16.83
N TYR A 267 9.30 22.04 -16.40
CA TYR A 267 8.79 22.08 -15.02
C TYR A 267 9.02 20.74 -14.35
N ASN A 268 9.62 20.76 -13.16
CA ASN A 268 9.76 19.59 -12.32
C ASN A 268 8.71 19.63 -11.19
N PRO A 269 7.71 18.74 -11.20
CA PRO A 269 6.73 18.66 -10.11
C PRO A 269 7.32 18.09 -8.81
N GLY A 270 8.56 17.59 -8.86
CA GLY A 270 9.29 16.99 -7.76
C GLY A 270 9.16 15.47 -7.71
N THR A 271 10.05 14.86 -6.92
CA THR A 271 10.08 13.41 -6.67
C THR A 271 9.53 13.15 -5.26
N PRO A 272 8.58 12.22 -5.09
CA PRO A 272 8.03 11.90 -3.78
C PRO A 272 8.97 10.95 -3.02
N TYR A 273 9.14 11.22 -1.74
CA TYR A 273 9.94 10.42 -0.81
C TYR A 273 9.15 10.11 0.45
N GLU A 274 9.59 9.07 1.13
CA GLU A 274 9.07 8.67 2.43
C GLU A 274 10.23 8.39 3.37
N ILE A 275 10.17 9.00 4.54
CA ILE A 275 11.13 8.81 5.63
C ILE A 275 10.44 8.10 6.78
N ALA A 276 11.13 7.10 7.33
CA ALA A 276 10.75 6.51 8.59
C ALA A 276 11.09 7.49 9.71
N VAL A 277 10.07 7.93 10.45
CA VAL A 277 10.23 8.79 11.63
C VAL A 277 9.95 7.97 12.88
N GLY A 278 10.68 8.27 13.96
CA GLY A 278 10.57 7.56 15.23
C GLY A 278 11.28 6.19 15.27
N LYS A 279 11.25 5.58 16.46
CA LYS A 279 11.98 4.31 16.75
C LYS A 279 11.19 3.04 16.43
N LYS A 280 9.89 3.17 16.11
CA LYS A 280 8.97 2.02 15.92
C LYS A 280 8.81 1.60 14.46
N THR A 281 9.28 2.40 13.51
CA THR A 281 9.27 2.07 12.08
C THR A 281 10.71 1.96 11.61
N THR A 282 11.19 0.73 11.46
CA THR A 282 12.60 0.40 11.19
C THR A 282 12.82 -0.17 9.78
N LYS A 283 11.81 -0.16 8.92
CA LYS A 283 11.90 -0.65 7.54
C LYS A 283 11.84 0.49 6.51
N LEU A 284 12.73 0.40 5.53
CA LEU A 284 12.71 1.18 4.29
C LEU A 284 12.04 0.37 3.17
N ALA A 285 10.78 0.01 3.38
CA ALA A 285 9.93 -0.62 2.38
C ALA A 285 8.49 -0.17 2.50
N SER A 286 7.85 0.08 1.35
CA SER A 286 6.43 0.37 1.30
C SER A 286 5.63 -0.92 1.42
N CYS A 287 4.55 -0.90 2.19
CA CYS A 287 3.64 -2.05 2.25
C CYS A 287 3.05 -2.33 0.86
N PHE A 288 2.58 -3.55 0.64
CA PHE A 288 2.07 -3.95 -0.67
C PHE A 288 0.97 -3.01 -1.21
N PRO A 289 -0.06 -2.57 -0.42
CA PRO A 289 -1.05 -1.60 -0.89
C PRO A 289 -0.45 -0.25 -1.32
N CYS A 290 0.52 0.28 -0.57
CA CYS A 290 1.25 1.49 -0.97
C CYS A 290 2.00 1.26 -2.29
N SER A 291 2.71 0.13 -2.39
CA SER A 291 3.56 -0.18 -3.54
C SER A 291 2.78 -0.26 -4.86
N ILE A 292 1.58 -0.84 -4.85
CA ILE A 292 0.75 -0.92 -6.05
C ILE A 292 0.11 0.44 -6.42
N PHE A 293 -0.16 1.31 -5.44
CA PHE A 293 -0.58 2.69 -5.72
C PHE A 293 0.57 3.50 -6.32
N MET A 294 1.74 3.39 -5.72
CA MET A 294 2.99 3.99 -6.18
C MET A 294 3.28 3.59 -7.63
N GLU A 295 3.22 2.31 -7.96
CA GLU A 295 3.42 1.82 -9.32
C GLU A 295 2.35 2.33 -10.30
N ALA A 296 1.07 2.24 -9.93
CA ALA A 296 -0.02 2.69 -10.78
C ALA A 296 0.07 4.18 -11.15
N THR A 297 0.65 4.99 -10.27
CA THR A 297 0.78 6.45 -10.44
C THR A 297 2.12 6.89 -11.02
N GLY A 298 2.96 5.94 -11.48
CA GLY A 298 4.24 6.22 -12.13
C GLY A 298 5.40 6.50 -11.16
N HIS A 299 5.25 6.11 -9.89
CA HIS A 299 6.25 6.30 -8.83
C HIS A 299 6.64 4.98 -8.16
N PRO A 300 7.03 3.92 -8.90
CA PRO A 300 7.26 2.58 -8.35
C PRO A 300 8.23 2.61 -7.15
N ALA A 301 7.85 1.89 -6.09
CA ALA A 301 8.58 1.86 -4.83
C ALA A 301 9.98 1.23 -4.99
N SER A 302 11.01 1.86 -4.41
CA SER A 302 12.35 1.28 -4.31
C SER A 302 12.34 -0.12 -3.68
N SER A 303 11.41 -0.35 -2.76
CA SER A 303 11.31 -1.52 -1.92
C SER A 303 9.85 -1.81 -1.58
N THR A 304 9.39 -3.03 -1.84
CA THR A 304 8.05 -3.52 -1.51
C THR A 304 8.16 -4.62 -0.48
N HIS A 305 7.38 -4.56 0.59
CA HIS A 305 7.32 -5.66 1.57
C HIS A 305 5.90 -6.25 1.70
N LEU A 306 5.83 -7.55 1.96
CA LEU A 306 4.57 -8.31 2.14
C LEU A 306 4.13 -8.38 3.61
N GLY A 307 4.35 -7.30 4.36
CA GLY A 307 3.92 -7.22 5.76
C GLY A 307 2.46 -6.79 5.90
N ARG A 308 2.12 -6.01 6.92
CA ARG A 308 0.73 -5.62 7.20
C ARG A 308 0.40 -4.27 6.56
N GLY A 309 -0.64 -4.23 5.72
CA GLY A 309 -1.21 -3.00 5.13
C GLY A 309 -2.48 -2.52 5.82
N GLU A 310 -2.55 -2.65 7.16
CA GLU A 310 -3.77 -2.53 7.97
C GLU A 310 -4.62 -1.31 7.62
N SER A 311 -5.80 -1.56 7.06
CA SER A 311 -6.78 -0.53 6.67
C SER A 311 -6.19 0.62 5.83
N TRP A 312 -5.19 0.31 5.02
CA TRP A 312 -4.65 1.28 4.08
C TRP A 312 -5.73 1.74 3.09
N SER A 313 -5.72 3.03 2.73
CA SER A 313 -6.61 3.60 1.71
C SER A 313 -5.98 4.79 1.00
N PRO A 314 -6.37 5.07 -0.26
CA PRO A 314 -6.18 6.40 -0.84
C PRO A 314 -7.06 7.44 -0.14
N LEU A 315 -6.79 8.72 -0.43
CA LEU A 315 -7.69 9.83 -0.08
C LEU A 315 -8.89 9.85 -1.03
N TYR A 316 -10.04 10.27 -0.52
CA TYR A 316 -11.29 10.33 -1.28
C TYR A 316 -11.60 11.77 -1.68
N PRO A 317 -11.54 12.14 -2.97
CA PRO A 317 -12.03 13.44 -3.42
C PRO A 317 -13.56 13.49 -3.24
N PRO A 318 -14.15 14.64 -2.84
CA PRO A 318 -15.59 14.76 -2.70
C PRO A 318 -16.32 14.55 -4.04
N PRO A 319 -17.60 14.11 -4.04
CA PRO A 319 -18.32 13.71 -5.27
C PRO A 319 -18.42 14.81 -6.35
N ASN A 320 -18.36 16.08 -5.94
CA ASN A 320 -18.39 17.26 -6.82
C ASN A 320 -17.05 18.02 -6.78
N SER A 321 -15.95 17.29 -6.92
CA SER A 321 -14.59 17.81 -6.88
C SER A 321 -14.33 18.87 -7.97
N THR A 322 -14.25 20.14 -7.58
CA THR A 322 -13.94 21.26 -8.49
C THR A 322 -12.49 21.72 -8.44
N THR A 323 -11.81 21.53 -7.30
CA THR A 323 -10.44 22.01 -7.08
C THR A 323 -9.41 21.19 -7.85
N THR A 324 -8.28 21.81 -8.20
CA THR A 324 -7.15 21.12 -8.85
C THR A 324 -6.64 19.96 -8.00
N GLN A 325 -6.64 20.12 -6.68
CA GLN A 325 -6.25 19.10 -5.71
C GLN A 325 -7.09 17.83 -5.85
N HIS A 326 -8.40 17.96 -5.70
CA HIS A 326 -9.30 16.83 -5.75
C HIS A 326 -9.33 16.17 -7.14
N LYS A 327 -9.18 16.96 -8.23
CA LYS A 327 -9.06 16.43 -9.59
C LYS A 327 -7.78 15.62 -9.80
N ALA A 328 -6.66 16.00 -9.17
CA ALA A 328 -5.44 15.20 -9.20
C ALA A 328 -5.59 13.91 -8.38
N TRP A 329 -6.22 14.00 -7.20
CA TRP A 329 -6.52 12.82 -6.37
C TRP A 329 -7.37 11.81 -7.12
N GLN A 330 -8.44 12.28 -7.78
CA GLN A 330 -9.31 11.44 -8.60
C GLN A 330 -8.53 10.75 -9.72
N ALA A 331 -7.66 11.48 -10.43
CA ALA A 331 -6.87 10.91 -11.51
C ALA A 331 -5.91 9.79 -11.02
N CYS A 332 -5.21 10.02 -9.91
CA CYS A 332 -4.37 8.99 -9.29
C CYS A 332 -5.18 7.77 -8.83
N ASN A 333 -6.35 8.01 -8.21
CA ASN A 333 -7.22 6.93 -7.75
C ASN A 333 -7.76 6.10 -8.92
N THR A 334 -8.12 6.73 -10.04
CA THR A 334 -8.56 6.02 -11.25
C THR A 334 -7.44 5.14 -11.81
N GLN A 335 -6.20 5.67 -11.93
CA GLN A 335 -5.05 4.87 -12.36
C GLN A 335 -4.83 3.66 -11.45
N TRP A 336 -4.91 3.87 -10.13
CA TRP A 336 -4.79 2.80 -9.16
C TRP A 336 -5.93 1.77 -9.25
N GLN A 337 -7.16 2.20 -9.47
CA GLN A 337 -8.32 1.32 -9.66
C GLN A 337 -8.16 0.43 -10.90
N ASP A 338 -7.72 1.00 -12.02
CA ASP A 338 -7.44 0.27 -13.25
C ASP A 338 -6.31 -0.74 -13.06
N TYR A 339 -5.28 -0.37 -12.30
CA TYR A 339 -4.20 -1.28 -11.96
C TYR A 339 -4.66 -2.41 -11.03
N CYS A 340 -5.47 -2.13 -10.01
CA CYS A 340 -6.09 -3.14 -9.14
C CYS A 340 -6.86 -4.17 -9.96
N LYS A 341 -7.64 -3.71 -10.95
CA LYS A 341 -8.35 -4.60 -11.87
C LYS A 341 -7.38 -5.51 -12.62
N THR A 342 -6.34 -4.93 -13.22
CA THR A 342 -5.34 -5.66 -13.99
C THR A 342 -4.68 -6.77 -13.17
N ILE A 343 -4.24 -6.46 -11.95
CA ILE A 343 -3.53 -7.44 -11.11
C ILE A 343 -4.47 -8.49 -10.51
N ILE A 344 -5.68 -8.13 -10.07
CA ILE A 344 -6.60 -9.15 -9.52
C ILE A 344 -7.04 -10.11 -10.63
N ASP A 345 -7.33 -9.61 -11.84
CA ASP A 345 -7.67 -10.48 -12.97
C ASP A 345 -6.52 -11.44 -13.29
N ALA A 346 -5.29 -10.94 -13.46
CA ALA A 346 -4.13 -11.77 -13.75
C ALA A 346 -3.87 -12.81 -12.63
N GLY A 347 -3.97 -12.39 -11.37
CA GLY A 347 -3.79 -13.25 -10.22
C GLY A 347 -4.84 -14.35 -10.11
N LEU A 348 -6.12 -14.01 -10.33
CA LEU A 348 -7.20 -14.99 -10.35
C LEU A 348 -6.99 -16.01 -11.47
N GLN A 349 -6.52 -15.60 -12.65
CA GLN A 349 -6.19 -16.54 -13.72
C GLN A 349 -5.06 -17.48 -13.32
N CYS A 350 -4.03 -17.01 -12.61
CA CYS A 350 -2.97 -17.87 -12.09
C CYS A 350 -3.52 -18.89 -11.09
N LEU A 351 -4.35 -18.45 -10.12
CA LEU A 351 -5.00 -19.34 -9.15
C LEU A 351 -5.86 -20.41 -9.84
N LYS A 352 -6.56 -20.07 -10.92
CA LYS A 352 -7.42 -20.98 -11.70
C LYS A 352 -6.64 -21.96 -12.58
N LYS A 353 -5.48 -21.57 -13.11
CA LYS A 353 -4.62 -22.44 -13.93
C LYS A 353 -3.88 -23.50 -13.11
N ALA A 354 -3.55 -23.18 -11.86
CA ALA A 354 -2.78 -24.06 -10.98
C ALA A 354 -3.54 -24.43 -9.69
N PRO A 355 -4.76 -25.00 -9.78
CA PRO A 355 -5.58 -25.29 -8.59
C PRO A 355 -4.95 -26.32 -7.65
N ALA A 356 -4.00 -27.13 -8.14
CA ALA A 356 -3.22 -28.06 -7.33
C ALA A 356 -2.32 -27.35 -6.30
N GLN A 357 -1.95 -26.09 -6.55
CA GLN A 357 -1.15 -25.24 -5.66
C GLN A 357 -1.99 -24.55 -4.57
N LEU A 358 -3.31 -24.74 -4.57
CA LEU A 358 -4.22 -24.16 -3.60
C LEU A 358 -4.54 -25.15 -2.48
N LYS A 359 -4.62 -24.65 -1.25
CA LYS A 359 -5.23 -25.40 -0.15
C LYS A 359 -6.74 -25.49 -0.36
N ASP A 360 -7.30 -26.68 -0.10
CA ASP A 360 -8.70 -26.98 -0.43
C ASP A 360 -9.69 -26.04 0.28
N GLU A 361 -9.35 -25.67 1.50
CA GLU A 361 -10.09 -24.73 2.34
C GLU A 361 -10.25 -23.31 1.76
N TRP A 362 -9.43 -22.89 0.80
CA TRP A 362 -9.50 -21.57 0.15
C TRP A 362 -10.16 -21.62 -1.24
N LYS A 363 -10.39 -22.82 -1.80
CA LYS A 363 -10.99 -22.97 -3.14
C LYS A 363 -12.38 -22.34 -3.25
N LEU A 364 -13.18 -22.41 -2.18
CA LEU A 364 -14.50 -21.78 -2.14
C LEU A 364 -14.39 -20.26 -2.32
N SER A 365 -13.46 -19.60 -1.62
CA SER A 365 -13.21 -18.15 -1.75
C SER A 365 -12.63 -17.77 -3.11
N VAL A 366 -11.81 -18.63 -3.73
CA VAL A 366 -11.35 -18.43 -5.13
C VAL A 366 -12.53 -18.49 -6.11
N GLY A 367 -13.43 -19.46 -5.95
CA GLY A 367 -14.66 -19.54 -6.74
C GLY A 367 -15.59 -18.34 -6.50
N ALA A 368 -15.72 -17.88 -5.25
CA ALA A 368 -16.50 -16.69 -4.93
C ALA A 368 -15.90 -15.41 -5.53
N LEU A 369 -14.57 -15.29 -5.60
CA LEU A 369 -13.92 -14.17 -6.28
C LEU A 369 -14.23 -14.20 -7.77
N ASP A 370 -14.11 -15.36 -8.43
CA ASP A 370 -14.47 -15.49 -9.84
C ASP A 370 -15.95 -15.18 -10.10
N LEU A 371 -16.87 -15.62 -9.24
CA LEU A 371 -18.29 -15.29 -9.34
C LEU A 371 -18.57 -13.80 -9.11
N TYR A 372 -17.91 -13.18 -8.12
CA TYR A 372 -18.03 -11.75 -7.84
C TYR A 372 -17.57 -10.90 -9.04
N LEU A 373 -16.53 -11.35 -9.75
CA LEU A 373 -15.99 -10.64 -10.90
C LEU A 373 -16.73 -10.95 -12.21
N ASN A 374 -16.94 -12.24 -12.50
CA ASN A 374 -17.31 -12.75 -13.82
C ASN A 374 -18.69 -13.45 -13.87
N GLY A 375 -19.34 -13.65 -12.72
CA GLY A 375 -20.64 -14.31 -12.64
C GLY A 375 -21.78 -13.54 -13.34
N PRO A 376 -23.01 -14.08 -13.32
CA PRO A 376 -24.16 -13.45 -13.97
C PRO A 376 -24.41 -12.00 -13.52
N ASN A 377 -24.14 -11.72 -12.24
CA ASN A 377 -24.24 -10.39 -11.63
C ASN A 377 -22.85 -9.81 -11.27
N GLY A 378 -21.79 -10.31 -11.91
CA GLY A 378 -20.40 -9.93 -11.59
C GLY A 378 -20.07 -8.50 -12.01
N VAL A 379 -19.11 -7.88 -11.33
CA VAL A 379 -18.78 -6.45 -11.54
C VAL A 379 -18.23 -6.15 -12.94
N ASN A 380 -17.67 -7.14 -13.65
CA ASN A 380 -17.26 -6.98 -15.05
C ASN A 380 -18.46 -6.81 -16.00
N LYS A 381 -19.70 -7.11 -15.57
CA LYS A 381 -20.93 -6.84 -16.34
C LYS A 381 -21.37 -5.38 -16.27
N THR A 382 -20.77 -4.59 -15.38
CA THR A 382 -20.98 -3.13 -15.23
C THR A 382 -19.66 -2.38 -15.42
N PRO A 383 -19.18 -2.20 -16.67
CA PRO A 383 -17.82 -1.72 -16.93
C PRO A 383 -17.49 -0.36 -16.29
N ALA A 384 -18.48 0.54 -16.22
CA ALA A 384 -18.30 1.91 -15.70
C ALA A 384 -17.82 1.96 -14.24
N THR A 385 -18.10 0.93 -13.44
CA THR A 385 -17.72 0.87 -12.01
C THR A 385 -16.83 -0.33 -11.70
N ALA A 386 -16.44 -1.11 -12.70
CA ALA A 386 -15.69 -2.35 -12.52
C ALA A 386 -14.36 -2.07 -11.78
N ALA A 387 -13.51 -1.19 -12.31
CA ALA A 387 -12.20 -0.87 -11.74
C ALA A 387 -12.29 -0.41 -10.27
N GLN A 388 -13.29 0.41 -9.94
CA GLN A 388 -13.55 0.83 -8.56
C GLN A 388 -13.90 -0.37 -7.66
N ALA A 389 -14.70 -1.33 -8.15
CA ALA A 389 -15.02 -2.53 -7.37
C ALA A 389 -13.78 -3.40 -7.09
N TYR A 390 -12.85 -3.52 -8.05
CA TYR A 390 -11.56 -4.21 -7.82
C TYR A 390 -10.71 -3.53 -6.74
N ALA A 391 -10.60 -2.20 -6.79
CA ALA A 391 -9.93 -1.45 -5.73
C ALA A 391 -10.60 -1.67 -4.37
N ASN A 392 -11.93 -1.61 -4.32
CA ASN A 392 -12.67 -1.83 -3.08
C ASN A 392 -12.49 -3.24 -2.49
N LEU A 393 -12.24 -4.27 -3.32
CA LEU A 393 -11.86 -5.60 -2.82
C LEU A 393 -10.56 -5.55 -2.01
N ILE A 394 -9.52 -4.89 -2.52
CA ILE A 394 -8.26 -4.71 -1.79
C ILE A 394 -8.50 -3.91 -0.51
N LEU A 395 -9.24 -2.81 -0.59
CA LEU A 395 -9.54 -1.97 0.58
C LEU A 395 -10.30 -2.72 1.67
N ASP A 396 -11.27 -3.55 1.28
CA ASP A 396 -12.02 -4.40 2.21
C ASP A 396 -11.13 -5.50 2.79
N ALA A 397 -10.28 -6.14 1.98
CA ALA A 397 -9.36 -7.17 2.43
C ALA A 397 -8.35 -6.66 3.47
N VAL A 398 -7.80 -5.45 3.28
CA VAL A 398 -6.84 -4.88 4.23
C VAL A 398 -7.47 -4.39 5.53
N THR A 399 -8.80 -4.25 5.61
CA THR A 399 -9.49 -4.01 6.89
C THR A 399 -9.50 -5.24 7.81
N VAL A 400 -9.29 -6.44 7.26
CA VAL A 400 -9.03 -7.67 8.01
C VAL A 400 -7.54 -7.71 8.35
N HIS A 401 -7.12 -7.20 9.50
CA HIS A 401 -5.70 -6.94 9.79
C HIS A 401 -4.82 -8.21 9.86
N ASP A 402 -3.93 -8.39 8.88
CA ASP A 402 -2.90 -9.46 8.87
C ASP A 402 -1.72 -9.07 7.95
N SER A 403 -0.66 -9.88 7.91
CA SER A 403 0.45 -9.73 6.97
C SER A 403 0.19 -10.47 5.67
N GLU A 404 0.58 -9.90 4.54
CA GLU A 404 0.36 -10.53 3.24
C GLU A 404 1.13 -11.85 3.10
N VAL A 405 2.32 -11.97 3.71
CA VAL A 405 3.06 -13.23 3.82
C VAL A 405 2.23 -14.33 4.49
N SER A 406 1.56 -14.02 5.61
CA SER A 406 0.68 -14.98 6.29
C SER A 406 -0.46 -15.44 5.38
N ARG A 407 -1.09 -14.51 4.67
CA ARG A 407 -2.20 -14.81 3.74
C ARG A 407 -1.77 -15.75 2.62
N ILE A 408 -0.61 -15.48 2.02
CA ILE A 408 -0.04 -16.30 0.94
C ILE A 408 0.26 -17.70 1.46
N ASN A 409 0.94 -17.82 2.60
CA ASN A 409 1.29 -19.11 3.20
C ASN A 409 0.07 -19.94 3.62
N ARG A 410 -1.04 -19.28 3.98
CA ARG A 410 -2.33 -19.93 4.25
C ARG A 410 -3.01 -20.40 2.96
N THR A 411 -3.05 -19.56 1.92
CA THR A 411 -3.78 -19.83 0.68
C THR A 411 -3.09 -20.89 -0.18
N LEU A 412 -1.76 -20.82 -0.30
CA LEU A 412 -0.96 -21.64 -1.21
C LEU A 412 -0.33 -22.85 -0.49
N LYS A 413 -0.19 -23.97 -1.21
CA LYS A 413 0.41 -25.22 -0.72
C LYS A 413 1.91 -25.11 -0.60
#